data_AF-A0A6I3FY23-F1
#
_entry.id   AF-A0A6I3FY23-F1
#
_cell.length_a   1.000
_cell.length_b   1.000
_cell.length_c   1.000
_cell.angle_alpha   90.00
_cell.angle_beta   90.00
_cell.angle_gamma   90.00
#
_symmetry.space_group_name_H-M   'P 1'
#
loop_
_entity.id
_entity.type
_entity.pdbx_description
1 polymer ?
#
loop_
_entity_poly.entity_id
_entity_poly.type
_entity_poly.pdbx_seq_one_letter_code
_entity_poly.pdbx_strand_id
1 'polypeptide(L)'
;MAAPKFTPVDPIDRPRSYASPEHIPTPWRNDRPAAITSRQPIGARLGRQGPDQGYALKLAEGLRDLIELQPGESADDAIRGTLAIALRRASKYGRA
;
A
#
# COMPACT_ATOMS: atom_id res chain seq x y z
N MET A 1 7.32 -25.12 -9.88
CA MET A 1 8.42 -26.02 -9.47
C MET A 1 8.59 -27.07 -10.55
N ALA A 2 9.80 -27.28 -11.06
CA ALA A 2 10.07 -28.36 -12.02
C ALA A 2 10.09 -29.71 -11.28
N ALA A 3 9.58 -30.77 -11.91
CA ALA A 3 9.58 -32.11 -11.32
C ALA A 3 11.03 -32.60 -11.08
N PRO A 4 11.32 -33.25 -9.94
CA PRO A 4 12.62 -33.86 -9.67
C PRO A 4 12.99 -34.91 -10.74
N LYS A 5 14.28 -35.03 -11.09
CA LYS A 5 14.80 -35.85 -12.20
C LYS A 5 14.42 -37.34 -12.18
N PHE A 6 13.99 -37.89 -11.04
CA PHE A 6 13.82 -39.34 -10.86
C PHE A 6 12.42 -39.74 -10.40
N THR A 7 11.44 -38.85 -10.48
CA THR A 7 10.04 -39.20 -10.20
C THR A 7 9.36 -39.64 -11.48
N PRO A 8 8.64 -40.78 -11.50
CA PRO A 8 7.80 -41.15 -12.63
C PRO A 8 6.79 -40.03 -12.90
N VAL A 9 6.87 -39.45 -14.08
CA VAL A 9 5.87 -38.50 -14.58
C VAL A 9 4.89 -39.24 -15.48
N ASP A 10 3.61 -38.93 -15.40
CA ASP A 10 2.62 -39.51 -16.29
C ASP A 10 2.94 -39.07 -17.73
N PRO A 11 3.05 -40.00 -18.71
CA PRO A 11 3.44 -39.68 -20.08
C PRO A 11 2.46 -38.74 -20.82
N ILE A 12 1.22 -38.58 -20.35
CA ILE A 12 0.29 -37.56 -20.88
C ILE A 12 0.34 -36.24 -20.10
N ASP A 13 1.07 -36.19 -18.99
CA ASP A 13 1.24 -34.97 -18.21
C ASP A 13 2.09 -33.98 -19.02
N ARG A 14 1.55 -32.78 -19.21
CA ARG A 14 2.27 -31.66 -19.81
C ARG A 14 2.78 -30.81 -18.64
N PRO A 15 4.00 -31.05 -18.13
CA PRO A 15 4.50 -30.31 -16.99
C PRO A 15 4.51 -28.83 -17.34
N ARG A 16 3.77 -28.04 -16.56
CA ARG A 16 3.71 -26.58 -16.72
C ARG A 16 5.08 -26.01 -16.33
N SER A 17 5.95 -25.82 -17.31
CA SER A 17 7.21 -25.10 -17.11
C SER A 17 6.89 -23.61 -16.95
N TYR A 18 7.33 -23.02 -15.84
CA TYR A 18 7.36 -21.57 -15.73
C TYR A 18 8.34 -21.03 -16.76
N ALA A 19 7.86 -20.21 -17.69
CA ALA A 19 8.69 -19.39 -18.55
C ALA A 19 8.50 -17.94 -18.12
N SER A 20 9.60 -17.20 -17.96
CA SER A 20 9.52 -15.76 -17.73
C SER A 20 8.81 -15.10 -18.92
N PRO A 21 8.01 -14.04 -18.68
CA PRO A 21 7.44 -13.25 -19.76
C PRO A 21 8.54 -12.73 -20.70
N GLU A 22 8.25 -12.67 -22.00
CA GLU A 22 9.17 -12.14 -23.01
C GLU A 22 9.55 -10.68 -22.74
N HIS A 23 8.64 -9.93 -22.10
CA HIS A 23 8.86 -8.56 -21.67
C HIS A 23 8.46 -8.38 -20.20
N ILE A 24 9.39 -7.87 -19.41
CA ILE A 24 9.14 -7.39 -18.06
C ILE A 24 9.19 -5.86 -18.12
N PRO A 25 8.10 -5.15 -17.80
CA PRO A 25 8.13 -3.70 -17.76
C PRO A 25 9.18 -3.23 -16.75
N THR A 26 9.88 -2.16 -17.08
CA THR A 26 10.84 -1.56 -16.17
C THR A 26 10.17 -1.18 -14.86
N PRO A 27 10.89 -1.26 -13.72
CA PRO A 27 10.39 -0.79 -12.44
C PRO A 27 9.90 0.65 -12.56
N TRP A 28 8.80 0.97 -11.87
CA TRP A 28 8.32 2.34 -11.80
C TRP A 28 9.42 3.26 -11.23
N ARG A 29 9.62 4.40 -11.88
CA ARG A 29 10.53 5.47 -11.46
C ARG A 29 9.78 6.81 -11.49
N ASN A 30 10.20 7.73 -10.62
CA ASN A 30 9.66 9.09 -10.58
C ASN A 30 10.51 10.02 -11.47
N ASP A 31 10.52 9.77 -12.78
CA ASP A 31 11.34 10.45 -13.78
C ASP A 31 10.60 11.56 -14.55
N ARG A 32 9.37 11.89 -14.12
CA ARG A 32 8.59 12.96 -14.73
C ARG A 32 9.33 14.30 -14.59
N PRO A 33 9.31 15.19 -15.59
CA PRO A 33 10.04 16.46 -15.52
C PRO A 33 9.72 17.33 -14.29
N ALA A 34 8.50 17.25 -13.77
CA ALA A 34 8.05 17.97 -12.57
C ALA A 34 8.10 17.13 -11.29
N ALA A 35 8.70 15.93 -11.34
CA ALA A 35 8.85 15.06 -10.18
C ALA A 35 9.81 15.69 -9.17
N ILE A 36 9.41 15.68 -7.90
CA ILE A 36 10.32 15.99 -6.80
C ILE A 36 11.24 14.78 -6.62
N THR A 37 12.52 14.94 -6.95
CA THR A 37 13.56 13.90 -6.85
C THR A 37 14.21 13.84 -5.47
N SER A 38 13.92 14.82 -4.62
CA SER A 38 14.40 14.92 -3.24
C SER A 38 13.23 14.82 -2.24
N ARG A 39 13.41 15.28 -1.00
CA ARG A 39 12.31 15.32 -0.02
C ARG A 39 11.30 16.41 -0.39
N GLN A 40 10.06 16.23 0.07
CA GLN A 40 9.01 17.25 -0.08
C GLN A 40 9.49 18.61 0.49
N PRO A 41 9.29 19.72 -0.23
CA PRO A 41 9.70 21.04 0.21
C PRO A 41 8.94 21.47 1.46
N ILE A 42 9.63 22.23 2.32
CA ILE A 42 9.07 22.77 3.56
C ILE A 42 9.00 24.30 3.50
N GLY A 43 7.95 24.90 4.03
CA GLY A 43 7.80 26.35 4.07
C GLY A 43 6.50 26.82 4.72
N ALA A 44 6.48 28.06 5.21
CA ALA A 44 5.37 28.60 6.02
C ALA A 44 4.00 28.57 5.32
N ARG A 45 3.97 28.60 3.98
CA ARG A 45 2.74 28.62 3.16
C ARG A 45 2.50 27.33 2.38
N LEU A 46 3.37 26.31 2.54
CA LEU A 46 3.26 25.03 1.82
C LEU A 46 2.45 23.98 2.57
N GLY A 47 2.00 24.31 3.78
CA GLY A 47 1.33 23.36 4.64
C GLY A 47 2.27 22.22 5.03
N ARG A 48 1.69 21.04 5.22
CA ARG A 48 2.37 19.92 5.85
C ARG A 48 1.92 18.66 5.11
N GLN A 49 2.76 18.17 4.20
CA GLN A 49 2.43 17.06 3.30
C GLN A 49 2.32 15.75 4.10
N GLY A 50 1.15 15.13 4.07
CA GLY A 50 0.87 13.86 4.74
C GLY A 50 0.34 12.82 3.76
N PRO A 51 0.14 11.58 4.21
CA PRO A 51 -0.38 10.51 3.37
C PRO A 51 -1.80 10.83 2.93
N ASP A 52 -2.18 10.31 1.76
CA ASP A 52 -3.53 10.47 1.21
C ASP A 52 -4.57 9.95 2.21
N GLN A 53 -5.64 10.73 2.42
CA GLN A 53 -6.78 10.34 3.25
C GLN A 53 -7.34 8.97 2.82
N GLY A 54 -7.33 8.68 1.52
CA GLY A 54 -7.77 7.40 0.97
C GLY A 54 -6.95 6.22 1.47
N TYR A 55 -5.63 6.37 1.67
CA TYR A 55 -4.81 5.30 2.22
C TYR A 55 -5.12 5.04 3.69
N ALA A 56 -5.31 6.11 4.48
CA ALA A 56 -5.69 5.98 5.88
C ALA A 56 -7.09 5.35 6.04
N LEU A 57 -8.05 5.70 5.17
CA LEU A 57 -9.37 5.07 5.12
C LEU A 57 -9.28 3.59 4.73
N LYS A 58 -8.43 3.23 3.77
CA LYS A 58 -8.19 1.83 3.40
C LYS A 58 -7.69 1.00 4.58
N LEU A 59 -6.77 1.55 5.38
CA LEU A 59 -6.28 0.89 6.58
C LEU A 59 -7.39 0.76 7.64
N ALA A 60 -8.16 1.82 7.85
CA ALA A 60 -9.27 1.82 8.80
C ALA A 60 -10.31 0.75 8.44
N GLU A 61 -10.65 0.60 7.15
CA GLU A 61 -11.60 -0.41 6.70
C GLU A 61 -11.11 -1.84 6.96
N GLY A 62 -9.82 -2.11 6.72
CA GLY A 62 -9.24 -3.42 7.02
C GLY A 62 -9.12 -3.76 8.51
N LEU A 63 -9.22 -2.75 9.39
CA LEU A 63 -9.17 -2.91 10.85
C LEU A 63 -10.53 -2.74 11.50
N ARG A 64 -11.59 -2.48 10.73
CA ARG A 64 -12.90 -2.09 11.23
C ARG A 64 -13.50 -3.14 12.17
N ASP A 65 -13.33 -4.41 11.83
CA ASP A 65 -13.84 -5.54 12.63
C ASP A 65 -13.05 -5.76 13.93
N LEU A 66 -11.92 -5.08 14.11
CA LEU A 66 -11.12 -5.11 15.34
C LEU A 66 -11.44 -3.94 16.28
N ILE A 67 -12.38 -3.06 15.90
CA ILE A 67 -12.78 -1.92 16.70
C ILE A 67 -13.82 -2.37 17.74
N GLU A 68 -13.41 -2.36 19.01
CA GLU A 68 -14.30 -2.59 20.14
C GLU A 68 -15.01 -1.28 20.52
N LEU A 69 -16.35 -1.29 20.48
CA LEU A 69 -17.19 -0.12 20.77
C LEU A 69 -17.88 -0.25 22.11
N GLN A 70 -18.03 0.87 22.81
CA GLN A 70 -18.92 1.00 23.97
C GLN A 70 -20.36 1.31 23.53
N PRO A 71 -21.36 1.08 24.40
CA PRO A 71 -22.75 1.44 24.11
C PRO A 71 -22.90 2.92 23.73
N GLY A 72 -23.51 3.17 22.57
CA GLY A 72 -23.71 4.52 22.04
C GLY A 72 -22.56 5.06 21.19
N GLU A 73 -21.47 4.33 21.02
CA GLU A 73 -20.37 4.71 20.13
C GLU A 73 -20.61 4.27 18.69
N SER A 74 -20.05 5.04 17.76
CA SER A 74 -20.09 4.77 16.31
C SER A 74 -18.68 4.50 15.80
N ALA A 75 -18.50 3.37 15.11
CA ALA A 75 -17.23 3.06 14.43
C ALA A 75 -16.85 4.15 13.42
N ASP A 76 -17.82 4.71 12.69
CA ASP A 76 -17.55 5.74 11.70
C ASP A 76 -17.02 7.03 12.34
N ASP A 77 -17.55 7.41 13.50
CA ASP A 77 -17.09 8.60 14.21
C ASP A 77 -15.69 8.38 14.80
N ALA A 78 -15.44 7.20 15.38
CA ALA A 78 -14.12 6.81 15.87
C ALA A 78 -13.06 6.82 14.75
N ILE A 79 -13.40 6.29 13.57
CA ILE A 79 -12.53 6.28 12.40
C ILE A 79 -12.26 7.71 11.92
N ARG A 80 -13.29 8.54 11.75
CA ARG A 80 -13.14 9.93 11.29
C ARG A 80 -12.27 10.76 12.24
N GLY A 81 -12.50 10.65 13.54
CA GLY A 81 -11.69 11.33 14.55
C GLY A 81 -10.23 10.88 14.53
N THR A 82 -10.00 9.57 14.47
CA THR A 82 -8.65 8.99 14.40
C THR A 82 -7.93 9.39 13.11
N LEU A 83 -8.63 9.41 11.98
CA LEU A 83 -8.09 9.81 10.68
C LEU A 83 -7.50 11.22 10.73
N ALA A 84 -8.23 12.19 11.30
CA ALA A 84 -7.76 13.57 11.43
C ALA A 84 -6.46 13.68 12.24
N ILE A 85 -6.37 12.92 13.34
CA ILE A 85 -5.16 12.86 14.19
C ILE A 85 -4.01 12.19 13.42
N ALA A 86 -4.28 11.07 12.75
CA ALA A 86 -3.30 10.31 11.98
C ALA A 86 -2.69 11.15 10.87
N LEU A 87 -3.51 11.85 10.08
CA LEU A 87 -3.08 12.74 9.00
C LEU A 87 -2.19 13.86 9.53
N ARG A 88 -2.59 14.52 10.62
CA ARG A 88 -1.80 15.58 11.27
C ARG A 88 -0.44 15.06 11.74
N ARG A 89 -0.38 13.83 12.27
CA ARG A 89 0.87 13.22 12.76
C ARG A 89 1.76 12.75 11.62
N ALA A 90 1.24 12.01 10.66
CA ALA A 90 1.99 11.47 9.53
C ALA A 90 2.62 12.60 8.69
N SER A 91 1.89 13.70 8.54
CA SER A 91 2.36 14.95 7.96
C SER A 91 3.60 15.56 8.67
N LYS A 92 3.79 15.33 9.98
CA LYS A 92 5.01 15.75 10.68
C LYS A 92 6.23 14.90 10.33
N TYR A 93 6.02 13.63 9.98
CA TYR A 93 7.10 12.69 9.69
C TYR A 93 7.49 12.67 8.21
N GLY A 94 6.86 13.50 7.37
CA GLY A 94 7.11 13.53 5.93
C GLY A 94 6.81 12.21 5.22
N ARG A 95 5.97 11.36 5.84
CA ARG A 95 5.53 10.08 5.29
C ARG A 95 4.30 10.35 4.45
N ALA A 96 4.51 10.81 3.23
CA ALA A 96 3.53 10.82 2.16
C ALA A 96 3.89 9.71 1.17
#